data_AF-A0A562QY52-F1
#
_entry.id   AF-A0A562QY52-F1
#
_cell.length_a   1.000
_cell.length_b   1.000
_cell.length_c   1.000
_cell.angle_alpha   90.00
_cell.angle_beta   90.00
_cell.angle_gamma   90.00
#
_symmetry.space_group_name_H-M   'P 1'
#
loop_
_entity.id
_entity.type
_entity.pdbx_description
1 polymer ?
#
loop_
_entity_poly.entity_id
_entity_poly.type
_entity_poly.pdbx_seq_one_letter_code
_entity_poly.pdbx_strand_id
1 'polypeptide(L)'
;MKILNISNFSEGLLAVDSDRADAFCSDDAILYTLRQKPARDRLEVVGRPLSFEPYGLMMRRDDSAFRLAVNKTLAELFRSGEITSLYHKWFDQFGIPLSEKLETVLQAQAVPQ
;
A
#
# COMPACT_ATOMS: atom_id res chain seq x y z
N MET A 1 26.73 -4.65 -1.65
CA MET A 1 25.28 -4.85 -1.79
C MET A 1 25.01 -5.41 -3.17
N LYS A 2 24.38 -6.60 -3.25
CA LYS A 2 23.98 -7.21 -4.53
C LYS A 2 22.47 -7.04 -4.66
N ILE A 3 22.00 -6.60 -5.82
CA ILE A 3 20.57 -6.41 -6.10
C ILE A 3 20.11 -7.55 -7.00
N LEU A 4 19.03 -8.23 -6.63
CA LEU A 4 18.35 -9.23 -7.43
C LEU A 4 17.12 -8.58 -8.07
N ASN A 5 17.06 -8.55 -9.40
CA ASN A 5 15.86 -8.11 -10.11
C ASN A 5 14.83 -9.23 -10.10
N ILE A 6 13.59 -8.86 -9.81
CA ILE A 6 12.42 -9.74 -9.78
C ILE A 6 11.37 -9.21 -10.75
N SER A 7 10.53 -10.10 -11.27
CA SER A 7 9.49 -9.73 -12.24
C SER A 7 8.16 -9.38 -11.56
N ASN A 8 7.93 -9.88 -10.35
CA ASN A 8 6.74 -9.63 -9.55
C ASN A 8 7.00 -9.85 -8.05
N PHE A 9 6.07 -9.41 -7.22
CA PHE A 9 6.19 -9.47 -5.77
C PHE A 9 6.26 -10.89 -5.19
N SER A 10 5.56 -11.86 -5.78
CA SER A 10 5.61 -13.26 -5.35
C SER A 10 7.01 -13.86 -5.55
N GLU A 11 7.70 -13.48 -6.62
CA GLU A 11 9.09 -13.89 -6.86
C GLU A 11 10.04 -13.29 -5.82
N GLY A 12 9.80 -12.05 -5.38
CA GLY A 12 10.54 -11.41 -4.28
C GLY A 12 10.40 -12.16 -2.97
N LEU A 13 9.17 -12.52 -2.58
CA LEU A 13 8.91 -13.33 -1.40
C LEU A 13 9.62 -14.69 -1.47
N LEU A 14 9.50 -15.38 -2.61
CA LEU A 14 10.15 -16.67 -2.84
C LEU A 14 11.68 -16.56 -2.80
N ALA A 15 12.26 -15.47 -3.28
CA ALA A 15 13.71 -15.27 -3.22
C ALA A 15 14.22 -15.23 -1.77
N VAL A 16 13.46 -14.63 -0.85
CA VAL A 16 13.81 -14.61 0.59
C VAL A 16 13.52 -15.97 1.24
N ASP A 17 12.35 -16.58 0.99
CA ASP A 17 12.00 -17.88 1.57
C ASP A 17 12.92 -19.03 1.09
N SER A 18 13.53 -18.90 -0.09
CA SER A 18 14.49 -19.85 -0.66
C SER A 18 15.97 -19.50 -0.44
N ASP A 19 16.27 -18.51 0.40
CA ASP A 19 17.64 -18.09 0.74
C ASP A 19 18.46 -17.58 -0.48
N ARG A 20 17.78 -17.16 -1.55
CA ARG A 20 18.42 -16.50 -2.71
C ARG A 20 18.65 -15.00 -2.49
N ALA A 21 17.97 -14.41 -1.52
CA ALA A 21 18.11 -13.02 -1.10
C ALA A 21 17.94 -12.90 0.42
N ASP A 22 18.74 -12.04 1.05
CA ASP A 22 18.67 -11.83 2.51
C ASP A 22 17.42 -11.03 2.95
N ALA A 23 16.89 -10.18 2.06
CA ALA A 23 15.73 -9.34 2.33
C ALA A 23 15.01 -8.92 1.04
N PHE A 24 13.73 -8.60 1.15
CA PHE A 24 12.90 -8.00 0.11
C PHE A 24 12.35 -6.66 0.61
N CYS A 25 12.56 -5.59 -0.16
CA CYS A 25 12.13 -4.23 0.18
C CYS A 25 10.99 -3.79 -0.75
N SER A 26 9.87 -3.36 -0.17
CA SER A 26 8.69 -2.85 -0.88
C SER A 26 7.81 -2.09 0.12
N ASP A 27 6.69 -1.57 -0.36
CA ASP A 27 5.65 -0.89 0.40
C ASP A 27 5.09 -1.79 1.50
N ASP A 28 4.75 -1.21 2.65
CA ASP A 28 4.29 -1.95 3.83
C ASP A 28 3.05 -2.81 3.54
N ALA A 29 2.05 -2.26 2.86
CA ALA A 29 0.83 -2.96 2.47
C ALA A 29 1.14 -4.20 1.63
N ILE A 30 2.11 -4.11 0.71
CA ILE A 30 2.55 -5.25 -0.10
C ILE A 30 3.28 -6.27 0.78
N LEU A 31 4.20 -5.85 1.64
CA LEU A 31 4.94 -6.77 2.50
C LEU A 31 4.03 -7.52 3.47
N TYR A 32 3.07 -6.84 4.11
CA TYR A 32 2.13 -7.47 5.02
C TYR A 32 1.14 -8.40 4.32
N THR A 33 0.69 -8.06 3.10
CA THR A 33 -0.19 -8.95 2.32
C THR A 33 0.57 -10.20 1.83
N LEU A 34 1.82 -10.06 1.38
CA LEU A 34 2.66 -11.17 0.93
C LEU A 34 3.11 -12.10 2.06
N ARG A 35 3.37 -11.55 3.26
CA ARG A 35 3.78 -12.33 4.43
C ARG A 35 2.72 -13.36 4.86
N GLN A 36 1.47 -13.22 4.41
CA GLN A 36 0.40 -14.15 4.79
C GLN A 36 0.71 -15.60 4.39
N LYS A 37 -0.08 -16.55 4.93
CA LYS A 37 0.19 -18.00 4.83
C LYS A 37 0.61 -18.39 3.40
N PRO A 38 1.74 -19.12 3.21
CA PRO A 38 2.47 -19.92 4.21
C PRO A 38 3.67 -19.23 4.91
N ALA A 39 4.04 -17.98 4.56
CA ALA A 39 5.31 -17.38 5.01
C ALA A 39 5.25 -16.71 6.41
N ARG A 40 4.06 -16.59 7.01
CA ARG A 40 3.79 -15.73 8.18
C ARG A 40 4.67 -16.00 9.40
N ASP A 41 5.04 -17.26 9.60
CA ASP A 41 5.79 -17.73 10.77
C ASP A 41 7.32 -17.73 10.55
N ARG A 42 7.77 -17.46 9.31
CA ARG A 42 9.19 -17.48 8.94
C ARG A 42 9.76 -16.11 8.62
N LEU A 43 8.91 -15.19 8.17
CA LEU A 43 9.30 -13.86 7.73
C LEU A 43 8.66 -12.79 8.60
N GLU A 44 9.39 -11.71 8.81
CA GLU A 44 8.95 -10.53 9.56
C GLU A 44 9.18 -9.26 8.73
N VAL A 45 8.24 -8.32 8.82
CA VAL A 45 8.40 -6.96 8.27
C VAL A 45 9.12 -6.13 9.33
N VAL A 46 10.32 -5.67 9.02
CA VAL A 46 11.22 -5.00 9.97
C VAL A 46 11.76 -3.68 9.45
N GLY A 47 12.38 -2.91 10.34
CA GLY A 47 13.04 -1.65 10.01
C GLY A 47 12.12 -0.44 10.08
N ARG A 48 12.69 0.72 9.77
CA ARG A 48 11.94 1.99 9.66
C ARG A 48 11.41 2.16 8.23
N PRO A 49 10.31 2.90 8.03
CA PRO A 49 9.90 3.33 6.70
C PRO A 49 11.05 4.07 5.99
N LEU A 50 11.27 3.71 4.72
CA LEU A 50 12.32 4.29 3.88
C LEU A 50 11.80 5.51 3.10
N SER A 51 10.54 5.48 2.71
CA SER A 51 9.83 6.46 1.88
C SER A 51 8.39 6.65 2.37
N PHE A 52 7.76 7.74 1.92
CA PHE A 52 6.32 7.94 2.03
C PHE A 52 5.73 7.93 0.63
N GLU A 53 4.78 7.03 0.37
CA GLU A 53 4.34 6.69 -0.98
C GLU A 53 2.82 6.87 -1.13
N PRO A 54 2.35 8.10 -1.42
CA PRO A 54 0.93 8.35 -1.61
C PRO A 54 0.47 7.75 -2.95
N TYR A 55 -0.47 6.80 -2.90
CA TYR A 55 -1.01 6.17 -4.11
C TYR A 55 -1.98 7.10 -4.84
N GLY A 56 -1.85 7.14 -6.15
CA GLY A 56 -2.73 7.89 -7.05
C GLY A 56 -3.23 7.04 -8.20
N LEU A 57 -4.40 7.39 -8.73
CA LEU A 57 -4.94 6.75 -9.93
C LEU A 57 -4.23 7.31 -11.17
N MET A 58 -3.51 6.44 -11.88
CA MET A 58 -2.81 6.83 -13.11
C MET A 58 -3.81 7.08 -14.23
N MET A 59 -3.63 8.19 -14.97
CA MET A 59 -4.54 8.64 -16.01
C MET A 59 -3.76 9.20 -17.21
N ARG A 60 -4.42 9.34 -18.36
CA ARG A 60 -3.86 10.04 -19.52
C ARG A 60 -3.55 11.50 -19.14
N ARG A 61 -2.38 11.98 -19.54
CA ARG A 61 -1.86 13.31 -19.15
C ARG A 61 -2.80 14.46 -19.51
N ASP A 62 -3.37 14.44 -20.72
CA ASP A 62 -4.14 15.57 -21.27
C ASP A 62 -5.67 15.40 -21.13
N ASP A 63 -6.13 14.48 -20.28
CA ASP A 63 -7.55 14.22 -20.04
C ASP A 63 -8.06 14.93 -18.77
N SER A 64 -8.16 16.26 -18.86
CA SER A 64 -8.53 17.11 -17.72
C SER A 64 -9.95 16.87 -17.20
N ALA A 65 -10.88 16.54 -18.11
CA ALA A 65 -12.27 16.26 -17.75
C ALA A 65 -12.37 14.97 -16.93
N PHE A 66 -11.68 13.90 -17.35
CA PHE A 66 -11.64 12.65 -16.59
C PHE A 66 -10.93 12.84 -15.25
N ARG A 67 -9.80 13.55 -15.23
CA ARG A 67 -9.10 13.89 -13.97
C ARG A 67 -9.99 14.64 -12.99
N LEU A 68 -10.80 15.60 -13.47
CA LEU A 68 -11.73 16.34 -12.62
C LEU A 68 -12.83 15.43 -12.05
N ALA A 69 -13.39 14.53 -12.87
CA ALA A 69 -14.39 13.58 -12.41
C ALA A 69 -13.84 12.65 -11.32
N VAL A 70 -12.66 12.07 -11.55
CA VAL A 70 -11.97 11.20 -10.57
C VAL A 70 -11.69 11.95 -9.27
N ASN A 71 -11.12 13.16 -9.36
CA ASN A 71 -10.80 13.94 -8.17
C ASN A 71 -12.05 14.33 -7.37
N LYS A 72 -13.18 14.64 -8.03
CA LYS A 72 -14.44 14.92 -7.34
C LYS A 72 -14.95 13.70 -6.57
N THR A 73 -14.97 12.53 -7.23
CA THR A 73 -15.39 11.28 -6.60
C THR A 73 -14.50 10.90 -5.42
N LEU A 74 -13.17 11.02 -5.56
CA LEU A 74 -12.25 10.79 -4.45
C LEU A 74 -12.52 11.78 -3.30
N ALA A 75 -12.66 13.07 -3.58
CA ALA A 75 -12.94 14.07 -2.54
C ALA A 75 -14.24 13.79 -1.79
N GLU A 76 -15.29 13.32 -2.47
CA GLU A 76 -16.54 12.89 -1.84
C GLU A 76 -16.34 11.64 -0.96
N LEU A 77 -15.60 10.64 -1.45
CA LEU A 77 -15.26 9.42 -0.72
C LEU A 77 -14.47 9.69 0.57
N PHE A 78 -13.49 10.61 0.52
CA PHE A 78 -12.72 11.00 1.71
C PHE A 78 -13.58 11.80 2.70
N ARG A 79 -14.41 12.73 2.22
CA ARG A 79 -15.27 13.55 3.08
C ARG A 79 -16.41 12.77 3.74
N SER A 80 -16.93 11.75 3.08
CA SER A 80 -17.97 10.88 3.65
C SER A 80 -17.44 9.94 4.73
N GLY A 81 -16.12 9.73 4.79
CA GLY A 81 -15.48 8.75 5.66
C GLY A 81 -15.59 7.31 5.14
N GLU A 82 -16.24 7.08 3.99
CA GLU A 82 -16.39 5.75 3.39
C GLU A 82 -15.03 5.10 3.05
N ILE A 83 -13.99 5.92 2.85
CA ILE A 83 -12.62 5.43 2.68
C ILE A 83 -12.15 4.56 3.85
N THR A 84 -12.55 4.87 5.09
CA THR A 84 -12.19 4.09 6.27
C THR A 84 -12.87 2.72 6.25
N SER A 85 -14.14 2.67 5.85
CA SER A 85 -14.88 1.41 5.66
C SER A 85 -14.25 0.55 4.58
N LEU A 86 -13.82 1.16 3.46
CA LEU A 86 -13.07 0.45 2.41
C LEU A 86 -11.74 -0.07 2.92
N TYR A 87 -11.02 0.71 3.73
CA TYR A 87 -9.76 0.28 4.32
C TYR A 87 -9.95 -0.98 5.17
N HIS A 88 -10.88 -0.94 6.13
CA HIS A 88 -11.18 -2.09 6.99
C HIS A 88 -11.58 -3.33 6.20
N LYS A 89 -12.44 -3.17 5.19
CA LYS A 89 -12.87 -4.27 4.31
C LYS A 89 -11.68 -5.00 3.66
N TRP A 90 -10.66 -4.26 3.23
CA TRP A 90 -9.55 -4.85 2.49
C TRP A 90 -8.36 -5.24 3.35
N PHE A 91 -8.07 -4.51 4.43
CA PHE A 91 -6.81 -4.64 5.18
C PHE A 91 -6.93 -5.35 6.53
N ASP A 92 -8.10 -5.34 7.18
CA ASP A 92 -8.26 -5.98 8.50
C ASP A 92 -7.99 -7.50 8.44
N GLN A 93 -8.39 -8.16 7.34
CA GLN A 93 -8.11 -9.58 7.10
C GLN A 93 -6.61 -9.92 7.04
N PHE A 94 -5.78 -8.92 6.77
CA PHE A 94 -4.31 -9.04 6.71
C PHE A 94 -3.65 -8.66 8.03
N GLY A 95 -4.42 -8.29 9.06
CA GLY A 95 -3.90 -7.83 10.34
C GLY A 95 -3.14 -6.51 10.22
N ILE A 96 -3.52 -5.69 9.24
CA ILE A 96 -2.96 -4.35 9.01
C ILE A 96 -4.03 -3.36 9.52
N PRO A 97 -4.00 -2.98 10.80
CA PRO A 97 -4.97 -2.04 11.34
C PRO A 97 -4.75 -0.65 10.76
N LEU A 98 -5.83 0.13 10.68
CA LEU A 98 -5.73 1.54 10.36
C LEU A 98 -4.95 2.25 11.49
N SER A 99 -3.71 2.63 11.22
CA SER A 99 -2.89 3.36 12.18
C SER A 99 -3.38 4.81 12.32
N GLU A 100 -3.17 5.41 13.48
CA GLU A 100 -3.49 6.83 13.74
C GLU A 100 -2.83 7.78 12.72
N LYS A 101 -1.59 7.45 12.31
CA LYS A 101 -0.87 8.20 11.27
C LYS A 101 -1.57 8.12 9.92
N LEU A 102 -1.98 6.92 9.51
CA LEU A 102 -2.68 6.73 8.24
C LEU A 102 -4.06 7.37 8.28
N GLU A 103 -4.79 7.23 9.39
CA GLU A 103 -6.06 7.92 9.60
C GLU A 103 -5.92 9.44 9.43
N THR A 104 -4.87 10.03 10.03
CA THR A 104 -4.57 11.47 9.88
C THR A 104 -4.35 11.83 8.41
N VAL A 105 -3.63 11.00 7.64
CA VAL A 105 -3.42 11.23 6.20
C VAL A 105 -4.74 11.14 5.43
N LEU A 106 -5.60 10.16 5.71
CA LEU A 106 -6.91 10.03 5.07
C LEU A 106 -7.81 11.24 5.37
N GLN A 107 -7.79 11.73 6.61
CA GLN A 107 -8.51 12.94 7.01
C GLN A 107 -7.96 14.19 6.32
N ALA A 108 -6.64 14.31 6.18
CA ALA A 108 -6.02 15.42 5.45
C ALA A 108 -6.46 15.44 3.97
N GLN A 109 -6.70 14.29 3.36
CA GLN A 109 -7.21 14.18 1.98
C GLN A 109 -8.69 14.57 1.83
N ALA A 110 -9.45 14.63 2.93
CA ALA A 110 -10.83 15.13 2.93
C ALA A 110 -10.90 16.68 2.86
N VAL A 111 -9.81 17.36 3.21
CA VAL A 111 -9.72 18.82 3.22
C VAL A 111 -9.54 19.33 1.77
N PRO A 112 -10.33 20.31 1.32
CA PRO A 112 -10.10 20.94 0.01
C PRO A 112 -8.70 21.57 -0.06
N GLN A 113 -7.97 21.32 -1.15
CA GLN A 113 -6.77 22.09 -1.52
C GLN A 113 -7.13 23.26 -2.44
#